data_AF-A0AAD5IDH4-F1
#
_entry.id   AF-A0AAD5IDH4-F1
#
_cell.length_a   1.000
_cell.length_b   1.000
_cell.length_c   1.000
_cell.angle_alpha   90.00
_cell.angle_beta   90.00
_cell.angle_gamma   90.00
#
_symmetry.space_group_name_H-M   'P 1'
#
loop_
_entity.id
_entity.type
_entity.pdbx_description
1 polymer ?
#
loop_
_entity_poly.entity_id
_entity_poly.type
_entity_poly.pdbx_seq_one_letter_code
_entity_poly.pdbx_strand_id
1 'polypeptide(L)' 'MGTSLNSWWKNLDLLSRLQFTRHRVTEAYLWTVIMYFEPHYSRARLILCKITMILSVVDDMYDSFASLE' A
#
# COMPACT_ATOMS: atom_id res chain seq x y z
N MET A 1 17.56 -8.59 -9.95
CA MET A 1 16.87 -7.31 -9.66
C MET A 1 15.74 -7.57 -8.68
N GLY A 2 16.02 -7.45 -7.37
CA GLY A 2 14.98 -7.56 -6.34
C GLY A 2 14.31 -6.21 -6.14
N THR A 3 13.10 -6.04 -6.66
CA THR A 3 12.34 -4.80 -6.45
C THR A 3 11.84 -4.77 -5.01
N SER A 4 12.51 -3.99 -4.17
CA SER A 4 12.04 -3.71 -2.81
C SER A 4 10.69 -3.00 -2.85
N LEU A 5 9.84 -3.21 -1.84
CA LEU A 5 8.49 -2.62 -1.77
C LEU A 5 8.52 -1.09 -1.98
N ASN A 6 9.53 -0.43 -1.41
CA ASN A 6 9.73 1.01 -1.54
C ASN A 6 10.10 1.43 -2.97
N SER A 7 10.95 0.67 -3.67
CA SER A 7 11.25 0.92 -5.09
C SER A 7 10.03 0.67 -5.98
N TRP A 8 9.25 -0.38 -5.71
CA TRP A 8 7.99 -0.64 -6.43
C TRP A 8 6.99 0.49 -6.23
N TRP A 9 6.83 0.98 -5.00
CA TRP A 9 5.93 2.09 -4.68
C TRP A 9 6.35 3.40 -5.36
N LYS A 10 7.66 3.72 -5.35
CA LYS A 10 8.19 4.90 -6.05
C LYS A 10 8.00 4.82 -7.56
N ASN A 11 8.15 3.64 -8.16
CA ASN A 11 7.97 3.44 -9.60
C ASN A 11 6.51 3.56 -10.06
N LEU A 12 5.55 3.33 -9.16
CA LEU A 12 4.13 3.51 -9.47
C LEU A 12 3.73 4.97 -9.65
N ASP A 13 4.57 5.91 -9.18
CA ASP A 13 4.36 7.36 -9.31
C ASP A 13 2.97 7.84 -8.82
N LEU A 14 2.35 7.07 -7.91
CA LEU A 14 1.06 7.40 -7.32
C LEU A 14 1.17 8.64 -6.42
N LEU A 15 2.34 8.89 -5.86
CA LEU A 15 2.66 10.07 -5.04
C LEU A 15 2.61 11.38 -5.83
N SER A 16 2.94 11.37 -7.12
CA SER A 16 2.84 12.56 -7.97
C SER A 16 1.40 12.81 -8.44
N ARG A 17 0.61 11.74 -8.61
CA ARG A 17 -0.77 11.79 -9.13
C ARG A 17 -1.83 11.96 -8.05
N LEU A 18 -1.60 11.45 -6.85
CA LEU A 18 -2.50 11.51 -5.71
C LEU A 18 -1.81 12.21 -4.54
N GLN A 19 -1.66 13.53 -4.63
CA GLN A 19 -1.18 14.37 -3.52
C GLN A 19 -2.06 14.28 -2.25
N PHE A 20 -3.23 13.63 -2.35
CA PHE A 20 -4.15 13.37 -1.25
C PHE A 20 -3.85 12.07 -0.47
N THR A 21 -3.14 11.11 -1.07
CA THR A 21 -2.94 9.79 -0.44
C THR A 21 -1.87 9.85 0.64
N ARG A 22 -2.27 9.64 1.90
CA ARG A 22 -1.37 9.60 3.06
C ARG A 22 -0.33 8.48 2.88
N HIS A 23 0.90 8.70 3.35
CA HIS A 23 1.99 7.72 3.34
C HIS A 23 1.70 6.49 4.26
N ARG A 24 0.74 5.63 3.89
CA ARG A 24 0.34 4.44 4.67
C ARG A 24 1.20 3.19 4.41
N VAL A 25 2.33 3.33 3.73
CA VAL A 25 3.22 2.20 3.37
C VAL A 25 3.70 1.46 4.63
N THR A 26 4.04 2.19 5.69
CA THR A 26 4.48 1.62 6.98
C THR A 26 3.34 0.88 7.68
N GLU A 27 2.13 1.44 7.69
CA GLU A 27 0.95 0.82 8.30
C GLU A 27 0.53 -0.45 7.56
N ALA A 28 0.52 -0.43 6.21
CA ALA A 28 0.22 -1.59 5.39
C ALA A 28 1.24 -2.73 5.62
N TYR A 29 2.51 -2.39 5.80
CA TYR A 29 3.55 -3.36 6.14
C TYR A 29 3.36 -3.94 7.55
N LEU A 30 2.97 -3.10 8.51
CA LEU A 30 2.68 -3.55 9.87
C LEU A 30 1.49 -4.54 9.88
N TRP A 31 0.40 -4.23 9.19
CA TRP A 31 -0.76 -5.11 9.05
C TRP A 31 -0.42 -6.46 8.44
N THR A 32 0.43 -6.48 7.43
CA THR A 32 0.85 -7.73 6.79
C THR A 32 1.77 -8.58 7.67
N VAL A 33 2.61 -7.96 8.48
CA VAL A 33 3.44 -8.67 9.47
C VAL A 33 2.59 -9.23 10.61
N ILE A 34 1.58 -8.49 11.09
CA ILE A 34 0.64 -8.96 12.12
C ILE A 34 -0.14 -10.20 11.64
N MET A 35 -0.59 -10.20 10.39
CA MET A 35 -1.38 -11.30 9.82
C MET A 35 -0.55 -12.57 9.52
N TYR A 36 0.71 -12.41 9.10
CA TYR A 36 1.57 -13.51 8.67
C TYR A 36 2.99 -13.29 9.17
N PHE A 37 3.23 -13.50 10.46
CA PHE A 37 4.53 -13.22 11.08
C PHE A 37 5.59 -14.26 10.72
N GLU A 38 5.20 -15.45 10.26
CA GLU A 38 6.12 -16.56 10.05
C GLU A 38 7.06 -16.34 8.84
N PRO A 39 8.35 -16.67 8.96
CA PRO A 39 9.37 -16.30 7.96
C PRO A 39 9.12 -16.88 6.56
N HIS A 40 8.48 -18.04 6.43
CA HIS A 40 8.17 -18.66 5.15
C HIS A 40 7.15 -17.88 4.31
N TYR A 41 6.35 -17.00 4.91
CA TYR A 41 5.38 -16.16 4.21
C TYR A 41 5.96 -14.85 3.65
N SER A 42 7.27 -14.72 3.52
CA SER A 42 7.92 -13.49 3.03
C SER A 42 7.37 -12.96 1.69
N ARG A 43 7.12 -13.86 0.72
CA ARG A 43 6.53 -13.49 -0.57
C ARG A 43 5.04 -13.13 -0.44
N ALA A 44 4.29 -13.87 0.37
CA ALA A 44 2.88 -13.62 0.62
C ALA A 44 2.68 -12.25 1.30
N ARG A 45 3.51 -11.91 2.30
CA ARG A 45 3.54 -10.57 2.91
C ARG A 45 3.77 -9.49 1.88
N LEU A 46 4.72 -9.69 0.97
CA LEU A 46 5.04 -8.68 -0.06
C LEU A 46 3.87 -8.46 -1.03
N ILE A 47 3.18 -9.52 -1.45
CA ILE A 47 1.98 -9.43 -2.30
C ILE A 47 0.83 -8.77 -1.55
N LEU A 48 0.55 -9.21 -0.33
CA LEU A 48 -0.54 -8.68 0.47
C LEU A 48 -0.33 -7.20 0.78
N CYS A 49 0.91 -6.78 1.03
CA CYS A 49 1.24 -5.39 1.31
C CYS A 49 0.98 -4.51 0.08
N LYS A 50 1.23 -5.02 -1.13
CA LYS A 50 0.87 -4.34 -2.39
C LYS A 50 -0.64 -4.20 -2.55
N ILE A 51 -1.40 -5.26 -2.25
CA ILE A 51 -2.88 -5.24 -2.31
C ILE A 51 -3.44 -4.23 -1.31
N THR A 52 -2.98 -4.24 -0.06
CA THR A 52 -3.43 -3.31 0.98
C THR A 52 -3.15 -1.86 0.61
N MET A 53 -2.00 -1.57 0.00
CA MET A 53 -1.70 -0.22 -0.49
C MET A 53 -2.64 0.23 -1.62
N ILE A 54 -2.95 -0.66 -2.59
CA ILE A 54 -3.91 -0.34 -3.65
C ILE A 54 -5.31 -0.10 -3.07
N LEU A 55 -5.76 -0.96 -2.15
CA LEU A 55 -7.06 -0.80 -1.48
C LEU A 55 -7.15 0.52 -0.72
N SER A 56 -6.07 0.93 -0.03
CA SER A 56 -6.03 2.21 0.68
C SER A 56 -6.15 3.41 -0.26
N VAL A 57 -5.51 3.35 -1.43
CA VAL A 57 -5.65 4.40 -2.46
C VAL A 57 -7.08 4.47 -2.98
N VAL A 58 -7.71 3.33 -3.24
CA VAL A 58 -9.10 3.27 -3.69
C VAL A 58 -10.04 3.82 -2.61
N ASP A 59 -9.83 3.43 -1.35
CA ASP A 59 -10.60 3.93 -0.20
C ASP A 59 -10.48 5.46 -0.08
N ASP A 60 -9.25 6.01 -0.08
CA ASP A 60 -9.00 7.44 -0.04
C ASP A 60 -9.66 8.18 -1.24
N MET A 61 -9.69 7.56 -2.43
CA MET A 61 -10.41 8.13 -3.58
C MET A 61 -11.92 8.18 -3.31
N TYR A 62 -12.53 7.08 -2.88
CA TYR A 62 -13.97 7.04 -2.62
C TYR A 62 -14.39 7.96 -1.47
N ASP A 63 -13.58 8.06 -0.40
CA ASP A 63 -13.82 8.99 0.72
C ASP A 63 -13.76 10.45 0.24
N SER A 64 -12.81 10.77 -0.65
CA SER A 64 -12.72 12.10 -1.28
C SER A 64 -13.89 12.40 -2.20
N PHE A 65 -14.32 11.44 -3.03
CA PHE A 65 -15.46 11.63 -3.94
C PHE A 65 -16.81 11.61 -3.21
N ALA A 66 -16.91 10.98 -2.04
CA ALA A 66 -18.09 11.02 -1.19
C ALA A 66 -18.27 12.38 -0.47
N SER A 67 -17.26 13.26 -0.51
CA SER A 67 -17.37 14.65 -0.05
C SER A 67 -18.00 15.62 -1.07
N LEU A 68 -18.53 15.10 -2.17
CA LEU A 68 -19.41 15.84 -3.08
C LEU A 68 -20.78 16.06 -2.41
N GLU A 69 -20.86 17.09 -1.56
CA GLU A 69 -22.11 17.82 -1.29
C GLU A 69 -22.56 18.65 -2.52
#